data_AF-A0A524H6Y8-F1
#
_entry.id   AF-A0A524H6Y8-F1
#
_cell.length_a   1.000
_cell.length_b   1.000
_cell.length_c   1.000
_cell.angle_alpha   90.00
_cell.angle_beta   90.00
_cell.angle_gamma   90.00
#
_symmetry.space_group_name_H-M   'P 1'
#
loop_
_entity.id
_entity.type
_entity.pdbx_description
1 polymer ?
#
loop_
_entity_poly.entity_id
_entity_poly.type
_entity_poly.pdbx_seq_one_letter_code
_entity_poly.pdbx_strand_id
1 'polypeptide(L)'
;PLPDKPKLKEWIGRRVMDAKGHITPPAINLLVQYIGADLWTAAAEVEKLTLYAGDRPITEADVKALVGNAQEASIFSLVDGIFEQRLKDATEALESLKSGGVSSGYILSMIARQLRLVIQLKDLKNRGGKDFDIRQRLGLTNDFVWRKTLDQVGRFPIARFKDIYRRLLEADVAIKTGRLDDVTAIDLLVAELASRTSD
;
A
#
# COMPACT_ATOMS: atom_id res chain seq x y z
N PRO A 1 1.08 19.31 14.94
CA PRO A 1 0.01 18.43 15.45
C PRO A 1 -0.80 17.83 14.28
N LEU A 2 -0.73 16.52 14.10
CA LEU A 2 -1.54 15.80 13.11
C LEU A 2 -3.03 16.03 13.45
N PRO A 3 -3.87 16.47 12.49
CA PRO A 3 -5.29 16.64 12.76
C PRO A 3 -5.92 15.27 13.06
N ASP A 4 -6.71 15.20 14.12
CA ASP A 4 -7.57 14.06 14.40
C ASP A 4 -8.47 13.77 13.18
N LYS A 5 -8.82 12.51 12.93
CA LYS A 5 -9.56 12.06 11.74
C LYS A 5 -10.80 12.93 11.43
N PRO A 6 -11.61 13.38 12.42
CA PRO A 6 -12.72 14.31 12.17
C PRO A 6 -12.27 15.67 11.62
N LYS A 7 -11.18 16.23 12.16
CA LYS A 7 -10.61 17.52 11.72
C LYS A 7 -10.03 17.42 10.30
N LEU A 8 -9.43 16.28 9.96
CA LEU A 8 -8.93 16.05 8.61
C LEU A 8 -10.06 15.99 7.58
N LYS A 9 -11.17 15.32 7.90
CA LYS A 9 -12.35 15.28 7.00
C LYS A 9 -12.89 16.69 6.72
N GLU A 10 -13.01 17.50 7.77
CA GLU A 10 -13.46 18.90 7.64
C GLU A 10 -12.49 19.71 6.80
N TRP A 11 -11.18 19.54 7.03
CA TRP A 11 -10.14 20.22 6.27
C TRP A 11 -10.18 19.84 4.77
N ILE A 12 -10.33 18.55 4.44
CA ILE A 12 -10.45 18.08 3.05
C ILE A 12 -11.67 18.69 2.39
N GLY A 13 -12.82 18.67 3.07
CA GLY A 13 -14.06 19.29 2.56
C GLY A 13 -13.86 20.77 2.26
N ARG A 14 -13.23 21.52 3.18
CA ARG A 14 -12.92 22.94 2.99
C ARG A 14 -11.97 23.18 1.82
N ARG A 15 -10.92 22.37 1.71
CA ARG A 15 -9.93 22.48 0.63
C ARG A 15 -10.55 22.24 -0.75
N VAL A 16 -11.47 21.28 -0.87
CA VAL A 16 -12.21 21.03 -2.11
C VAL A 16 -13.09 22.23 -2.47
N MET A 17 -13.77 22.84 -1.48
CA MET A 17 -14.55 24.05 -1.71
C MET A 17 -13.67 25.24 -2.13
N ASP A 18 -12.50 25.42 -1.53
CA ASP A 18 -11.54 26.47 -1.91
C ASP A 18 -11.06 26.29 -3.36
N ALA A 19 -10.95 25.04 -3.81
CA ALA A 19 -10.66 24.67 -5.20
C ALA A 19 -11.89 24.74 -6.13
N LYS A 20 -13.04 25.27 -5.65
CA LYS A 20 -14.33 25.36 -6.36
C LYS A 20 -14.92 24.01 -6.80
N GLY A 21 -14.49 22.92 -6.16
CA GLY A 21 -15.01 21.58 -6.42
C GLY A 21 -16.12 21.17 -5.46
N HIS A 22 -16.68 20.00 -5.74
CA HIS A 22 -17.59 19.28 -4.83
C HIS A 22 -17.05 17.87 -4.58
N ILE A 23 -17.23 17.33 -3.38
CA ILE A 23 -16.81 15.97 -3.03
C ILE A 23 -17.91 15.27 -2.22
N THR A 24 -18.15 13.99 -2.51
CA THR A 24 -19.14 13.22 -1.75
C THR A 24 -18.59 12.78 -0.39
N PRO A 25 -19.44 12.68 0.66
CA PRO A 25 -18.98 12.21 1.98
C PRO A 25 -18.28 10.83 1.95
N PRO A 26 -18.74 9.83 1.16
CA PRO A 26 -18.00 8.59 0.98
C PRO A 26 -16.61 8.77 0.37
N ALA A 27 -16.46 9.68 -0.61
CA ALA A 27 -15.16 10.00 -1.21
C ALA A 27 -14.20 10.65 -0.21
N ILE A 28 -14.68 11.57 0.65
CA ILE A 28 -13.88 12.14 1.75
C ILE A 28 -13.38 11.03 2.67
N ASN A 29 -14.27 10.11 3.08
CA ASN A 29 -13.90 9.02 3.98
C ASN A 29 -12.82 8.13 3.37
N LEU A 30 -12.94 7.81 2.08
CA LEU A 30 -11.96 7.00 1.37
C LEU A 30 -10.62 7.73 1.19
N LEU A 31 -10.68 9.03 0.89
CA LEU A 31 -9.48 9.86 0.74
C LEU A 31 -8.69 9.96 2.05
N VAL A 32 -9.40 10.12 3.19
CA VAL A 32 -8.79 10.06 4.53
C VAL A 32 -8.14 8.70 4.81
N GLN A 33 -8.74 7.61 4.33
CA GLN A 33 -8.14 6.28 4.49
C GLN A 33 -6.85 6.11 3.68
N TYR A 34 -6.80 6.67 2.47
CA TYR A 34 -5.63 6.58 1.60
C TYR A 34 -4.50 7.53 2.00
N ILE A 35 -4.79 8.78 2.33
CA ILE A 35 -3.76 9.82 2.54
C ILE A 35 -3.24 9.86 3.98
N GLY A 36 -3.96 9.28 4.95
CA GLY A 36 -3.57 9.41 6.36
C GLY A 36 -3.63 10.87 6.83
N ALA A 37 -2.76 11.26 7.76
CA ALA A 37 -2.81 12.56 8.44
C ALA A 37 -1.88 13.64 7.85
N ASP A 38 -1.39 13.45 6.63
CA ASP A 38 -0.55 14.45 5.94
C ASP A 38 -1.41 15.46 5.15
N LEU A 39 -1.40 16.72 5.61
CA LEU A 39 -2.15 17.81 4.99
C LEU A 39 -1.55 18.27 3.65
N TRP A 40 -0.24 18.10 3.44
CA TRP A 40 0.41 18.51 2.20
C TRP A 40 0.02 17.57 1.07
N THR A 41 0.11 16.26 1.30
CA THR A 41 -0.35 15.27 0.32
C THR A 41 -1.85 15.40 0.08
N ALA A 42 -2.64 15.63 1.13
CA ALA A 42 -4.09 15.83 0.99
C ALA A 42 -4.42 17.02 0.08
N ALA A 43 -3.63 18.10 0.12
CA ALA A 43 -3.81 19.24 -0.78
C ALA A 43 -3.58 18.86 -2.25
N ALA A 44 -2.48 18.16 -2.54
CA ALA A 44 -2.11 17.77 -3.90
C ALA A 44 -3.11 16.77 -4.50
N GLU A 45 -3.56 15.80 -3.71
CA GLU A 45 -4.57 14.83 -4.13
C GLU A 45 -5.94 15.46 -4.35
N VAL A 46 -6.34 16.43 -3.50
CA VAL A 46 -7.55 17.21 -3.71
C VAL A 46 -7.49 18.00 -5.02
N GLU A 47 -6.39 18.68 -5.29
CA GLU A 47 -6.21 19.44 -6.54
C GLU A 47 -6.33 18.53 -7.77
N LYS A 48 -5.64 17.39 -7.76
CA LYS A 48 -5.72 16.38 -8.82
C LYS A 48 -7.15 15.86 -9.03
N LEU A 49 -7.86 15.54 -7.93
CA LEU A 49 -9.23 15.04 -7.98
C LEU A 49 -10.21 16.10 -8.48
N THR A 50 -10.06 17.36 -8.06
CA THR A 50 -10.88 18.47 -8.54
C THR A 50 -10.68 18.72 -10.03
N LEU A 51 -9.44 18.69 -10.52
CA LEU A 51 -9.14 18.81 -11.95
C LEU A 51 -9.73 17.67 -12.77
N TYR A 52 -9.68 16.43 -12.25
CA TYR A 52 -10.24 15.26 -12.93
C TYR A 52 -11.77 15.25 -12.95
N ALA A 53 -12.39 15.70 -11.86
CA ALA A 53 -13.84 15.78 -11.77
C ALA A 53 -14.41 16.96 -12.57
N GLY A 54 -13.70 18.09 -12.66
CA GLY A 54 -14.24 19.31 -13.25
C GLY A 54 -15.46 19.80 -12.45
N ASP A 55 -16.59 20.02 -13.12
CA ASP A 55 -17.81 20.56 -12.50
C ASP A 55 -18.65 19.51 -11.76
N ARG A 56 -18.41 18.21 -11.96
CA ARG A 56 -19.14 17.15 -11.24
C ARG A 56 -18.52 16.91 -9.86
N PRO A 57 -19.29 16.35 -8.90
CA PRO A 57 -18.73 15.94 -7.62
C PRO A 57 -17.66 14.83 -7.76
N ILE A 58 -16.59 14.94 -6.97
CA ILE A 58 -15.60 13.88 -6.74
C ILE A 58 -16.28 12.73 -5.99
N THR A 59 -16.21 11.55 -6.57
CA THR A 59 -16.82 10.30 -6.07
C THR A 59 -15.77 9.33 -5.54
N GLU A 60 -16.20 8.27 -4.86
CA GLU A 60 -15.30 7.19 -4.42
C GLU A 60 -14.60 6.51 -5.60
N ALA A 61 -15.27 6.45 -6.76
CA ALA A 61 -14.69 5.86 -7.96
C ALA A 61 -13.47 6.68 -8.44
N ASP A 62 -13.56 8.02 -8.37
CA ASP A 62 -12.45 8.91 -8.74
C ASP A 62 -11.28 8.76 -7.77
N VAL A 63 -11.57 8.71 -6.48
CA VAL A 63 -10.55 8.51 -5.43
C VAL A 63 -9.84 7.16 -5.60
N LYS A 64 -10.58 6.08 -5.88
CA LYS A 64 -9.99 4.76 -6.20
C LYS A 64 -9.13 4.83 -7.45
N ALA A 65 -9.63 5.45 -8.51
CA ALA A 65 -8.97 5.49 -9.80
C ALA A 65 -7.66 6.30 -9.78
N LEU A 66 -7.60 7.42 -9.06
CA LEU A 66 -6.47 8.34 -9.10
C LEU A 66 -5.52 8.25 -7.90
N VAL A 67 -6.03 7.91 -6.72
CA VAL A 67 -5.25 7.83 -5.49
C VAL A 67 -4.93 6.36 -5.18
N GLY A 68 -5.96 5.52 -5.19
CA GLY A 68 -5.85 4.09 -4.91
C GLY A 68 -4.88 3.38 -5.86
N ASN A 69 -5.02 3.59 -7.17
CA ASN A 69 -4.14 2.97 -8.17
C ASN A 69 -2.66 3.37 -8.03
N ALA A 70 -2.37 4.63 -7.70
CA ALA A 70 -0.99 5.11 -7.53
C ALA A 70 -0.33 4.54 -6.28
N GLN A 71 -1.08 4.48 -5.17
CA GLN A 71 -0.63 3.84 -3.93
C GLN A 71 -0.45 2.33 -4.12
N GLU A 72 -1.40 1.66 -4.78
CA GLU A 72 -1.28 0.24 -5.12
C GLU A 72 -0.04 -0.02 -5.96
N ALA A 73 0.18 0.75 -7.04
CA ALA A 73 1.37 0.60 -7.89
C ALA A 73 2.67 0.76 -7.10
N SER A 74 2.74 1.77 -6.22
CA SER A 74 3.93 2.00 -5.37
C SER A 74 4.15 0.88 -4.35
N ILE A 75 3.07 0.34 -3.76
CA ILE A 75 3.14 -0.86 -2.91
C ILE A 75 3.66 -2.07 -3.68
N PHE A 76 3.22 -2.28 -4.92
CA PHE A 76 3.72 -3.38 -5.73
C PHE A 76 5.21 -3.21 -6.05
N SER A 77 5.64 -2.00 -6.41
CA SER A 77 7.07 -1.71 -6.61
C SER A 77 7.89 -1.96 -5.34
N LEU A 78 7.37 -1.57 -4.17
CA LEU A 78 8.01 -1.84 -2.88
C LEU A 78 8.17 -3.34 -2.62
N VAL A 79 7.07 -4.10 -2.75
CA VAL A 79 7.10 -5.56 -2.54
C VAL A 79 8.05 -6.23 -3.52
N ASP A 80 8.01 -5.87 -4.80
CA ASP A 80 8.91 -6.42 -5.81
C ASP A 80 10.36 -6.13 -5.47
N GLY A 81 10.68 -4.88 -5.09
CA GLY A 81 12.02 -4.50 -4.67
C GLY A 81 12.52 -5.31 -3.48
N ILE A 82 11.65 -5.57 -2.50
CA ILE A 82 11.92 -6.43 -1.35
C ILE A 82 12.17 -7.89 -1.79
N PHE A 83 11.29 -8.44 -2.63
CA PHE A 83 11.37 -9.85 -3.05
C PHE A 83 12.62 -10.09 -3.90
N GLU A 84 12.96 -9.14 -4.77
CA GLU A 84 14.08 -9.19 -5.70
C GLU A 84 15.41 -8.69 -5.13
N GLN A 85 15.44 -8.25 -3.87
CA GLN A 85 16.62 -7.65 -3.23
C GLN A 85 17.20 -6.48 -4.05
N ARG A 86 16.30 -5.63 -4.55
CA ARG A 86 16.61 -4.37 -5.24
C ARG A 86 16.45 -3.22 -4.26
N LEU A 87 17.48 -3.02 -3.43
CA LEU A 87 17.49 -2.01 -2.35
C LEU A 87 17.08 -0.62 -2.84
N LYS A 88 17.65 -0.16 -3.96
CA LYS A 88 17.35 1.15 -4.54
C LYS A 88 15.86 1.29 -4.83
N ASP A 89 15.31 0.37 -5.62
CA ASP A 89 13.91 0.40 -6.05
C ASP A 89 12.94 0.27 -4.87
N ALA A 90 13.27 -0.57 -3.89
CA ALA A 90 12.48 -0.71 -2.67
C ALA A 90 12.48 0.57 -1.84
N THR A 91 13.63 1.23 -1.70
CA THR A 91 13.76 2.47 -0.92
C THR A 91 13.05 3.63 -1.61
N GLU A 92 13.20 3.78 -2.93
CA GLU A 92 12.50 4.80 -3.72
C GLU A 92 10.96 4.61 -3.65
N ALA A 93 10.49 3.36 -3.75
CA ALA A 93 9.06 3.06 -3.60
C ALA A 93 8.55 3.35 -2.18
N LEU A 94 9.35 3.05 -1.15
CA LEU A 94 9.02 3.37 0.24
C LEU A 94 8.94 4.88 0.46
N GLU A 95 9.91 5.65 -0.04
CA GLU A 95 9.89 7.12 0.07
C GLU A 95 8.71 7.74 -0.68
N SER A 96 8.37 7.22 -1.86
CA SER A 96 7.17 7.63 -2.60
C SER A 96 5.90 7.42 -1.79
N LEU A 97 5.76 6.26 -1.15
CA LEU A 97 4.62 5.96 -0.28
C LEU A 97 4.56 6.88 0.95
N LYS A 98 5.69 7.10 1.62
CA LYS A 98 5.78 7.99 2.79
C LYS A 98 5.46 9.44 2.41
N SER A 99 6.01 9.93 1.31
CA SER A 99 5.73 11.28 0.77
C SER A 99 4.29 11.41 0.27
N GLY A 100 3.67 10.29 -0.11
CA GLY A 100 2.24 10.15 -0.39
C GLY A 100 1.36 10.02 0.85
N GLY A 101 1.88 10.32 2.06
CA GLY A 101 1.12 10.30 3.31
C GLY A 101 0.75 8.90 3.82
N VAL A 102 1.19 7.84 3.15
CA VAL A 102 0.81 6.48 3.49
C VAL A 102 1.47 6.09 4.82
N SER A 103 0.65 5.78 5.83
CA SER A 103 1.16 5.41 7.16
C SER A 103 2.00 4.13 7.11
N SER A 104 3.08 4.08 7.91
CA SER A 104 3.95 2.90 8.04
C SER A 104 3.16 1.63 8.39
N GLY A 105 2.17 1.73 9.29
CA GLY A 105 1.30 0.61 9.64
C GLY A 105 0.50 0.06 8.44
N TYR A 106 0.02 0.93 7.55
CA TYR A 106 -0.65 0.49 6.33
C TYR A 106 0.32 -0.18 5.36
N ILE A 107 1.50 0.40 5.13
CA ILE A 107 2.53 -0.19 4.26
C ILE A 107 2.91 -1.59 4.77
N LEU A 108 3.18 -1.73 6.08
CA LEU A 108 3.47 -3.00 6.72
C LEU A 108 2.35 -4.03 6.51
N SER A 109 1.09 -3.61 6.69
CA SER A 109 -0.07 -4.48 6.47
C SER A 109 -0.20 -4.95 5.02
N MET A 110 0.22 -4.12 4.06
CA MET A 110 0.16 -4.40 2.64
C MET A 110 1.27 -5.35 2.19
N ILE A 111 2.49 -5.20 2.72
CA ILE A 111 3.58 -6.18 2.54
C ILE A 111 3.12 -7.54 3.10
N ALA A 112 2.57 -7.56 4.31
CA ALA A 112 2.07 -8.79 4.94
C ALA A 112 0.93 -9.45 4.14
N ARG A 113 0.01 -8.64 3.59
CA ARG A 113 -1.06 -9.11 2.70
C ARG A 113 -0.48 -9.78 1.47
N GLN A 114 0.45 -9.14 0.77
CA GLN A 114 1.02 -9.68 -0.46
C GLN A 114 1.76 -10.99 -0.20
N LEU A 115 2.50 -11.07 0.91
CA LEU A 115 3.19 -12.28 1.32
C LEU A 115 2.22 -13.44 1.59
N ARG A 116 1.11 -13.18 2.27
CA ARG A 116 0.04 -14.18 2.47
C ARG A 116 -0.54 -14.67 1.15
N LEU A 117 -0.86 -13.75 0.24
CA LEU A 117 -1.42 -14.09 -1.08
C LEU A 117 -0.47 -15.00 -1.87
N VAL A 118 0.82 -14.67 -1.88
CA VAL A 118 1.84 -15.44 -2.60
C VAL A 118 2.03 -16.84 -1.98
N ILE A 119 2.08 -16.95 -0.66
CA ILE A 119 2.18 -18.25 0.03
C ILE A 119 0.94 -19.12 -0.23
N GLN A 120 -0.26 -18.54 -0.11
CA GLN A 120 -1.52 -19.25 -0.35
C GLN A 120 -1.64 -19.69 -1.82
N LEU A 121 -1.31 -18.82 -2.76
CA LEU A 121 -1.30 -19.14 -4.19
C LEU A 121 -0.33 -20.27 -4.49
N LYS A 122 0.88 -20.23 -3.91
CA LYS A 122 1.90 -21.29 -4.09
C LYS A 122 1.42 -22.64 -3.57
N ASP A 123 0.83 -22.68 -2.38
CA ASP A 123 0.25 -23.91 -1.81
C ASP A 123 -0.90 -24.46 -2.68
N LEU A 124 -1.84 -23.62 -3.09
CA LEU A 124 -2.98 -24.04 -3.92
C LEU A 124 -2.54 -24.53 -5.30
N LYS A 125 -1.52 -23.90 -5.90
CA LYS A 125 -0.91 -24.34 -7.16
C LYS A 125 -0.23 -25.69 -7.03
N ASN A 126 0.52 -25.91 -5.95
CA ASN A 126 1.16 -27.19 -5.68
C ASN A 126 0.16 -28.34 -5.50
N ARG A 127 -1.07 -28.03 -5.07
CA ARG A 127 -2.19 -29.00 -4.98
C ARG A 127 -2.96 -29.20 -6.28
N GLY A 128 -2.49 -28.63 -7.40
CA GLY A 128 -3.12 -28.76 -8.71
C GLY A 128 -4.37 -27.89 -8.91
N GLY A 129 -4.56 -26.84 -8.10
CA GLY A 129 -5.71 -25.93 -8.24
C GLY A 129 -5.69 -25.15 -9.57
N LYS A 130 -6.86 -24.92 -10.14
CA LYS A 130 -7.04 -24.13 -11.37
C LYS A 130 -7.10 -22.63 -11.07
N ASP A 131 -6.66 -21.81 -12.03
CA ASP A 131 -6.56 -20.36 -11.86
C ASP A 131 -7.88 -19.70 -11.47
N PHE A 132 -8.97 -20.09 -12.11
CA PHE A 132 -10.29 -19.56 -11.82
C PHE A 132 -10.71 -19.80 -10.36
N ASP A 133 -10.59 -21.04 -9.89
CA ASP A 133 -10.98 -21.45 -8.53
C ASP A 133 -10.10 -20.78 -7.48
N ILE A 134 -8.79 -20.70 -7.73
CA ILE A 134 -7.84 -20.05 -6.83
C ILE A 134 -8.12 -18.55 -6.75
N ARG A 135 -8.34 -17.90 -7.89
CA ARG A 135 -8.62 -16.46 -7.97
C ARG A 135 -9.87 -16.09 -7.18
N GLN A 136 -10.94 -16.89 -7.29
CA GLN A 136 -12.14 -16.72 -6.47
C GLN A 136 -11.87 -16.94 -4.98
N ARG A 137 -11.17 -18.03 -4.63
CA ARG A 137 -10.86 -18.37 -3.24
C ARG A 137 -10.00 -17.32 -2.53
N LEU A 138 -9.08 -16.67 -3.26
CA LEU A 138 -8.23 -15.61 -2.73
C LEU A 138 -8.88 -14.22 -2.79
N GLY A 139 -10.09 -14.10 -3.36
CA GLY A 139 -10.79 -12.82 -3.51
C GLY A 139 -10.07 -11.83 -4.44
N LEU A 140 -9.27 -12.33 -5.39
CA LEU A 140 -8.46 -11.50 -6.29
C LEU A 140 -9.27 -11.12 -7.54
N THR A 141 -10.13 -10.11 -7.40
CA THR A 141 -10.95 -9.62 -8.52
C THR A 141 -10.14 -8.76 -9.50
N ASN A 142 -9.14 -8.02 -9.03
CA ASN A 142 -8.27 -7.19 -9.85
C ASN A 142 -7.26 -8.04 -10.65
N ASP A 143 -7.30 -7.92 -11.98
CA ASP A 143 -6.45 -8.70 -12.90
C ASP A 143 -4.96 -8.35 -12.77
N PHE A 144 -4.63 -7.09 -12.53
CA PHE A 144 -3.27 -6.66 -12.31
C PHE A 144 -2.66 -7.35 -11.09
N VAL A 145 -3.38 -7.33 -9.96
CA VAL A 145 -2.96 -7.99 -8.71
C VAL A 145 -2.82 -9.50 -8.90
N TRP A 146 -3.76 -10.13 -9.63
CA TRP A 146 -3.71 -11.55 -9.94
C TRP A 146 -2.46 -11.92 -10.73
N ARG A 147 -2.23 -11.26 -11.88
CA ARG A 147 -1.08 -11.51 -12.75
C ARG A 147 0.23 -11.26 -12.01
N LYS A 148 0.29 -10.21 -11.18
CA LYS A 148 1.49 -9.88 -10.41
C LYS A 148 1.80 -10.93 -9.34
N THR A 149 0.77 -11.41 -8.64
CA THR A 149 0.94 -12.45 -7.62
C THR A 149 1.38 -13.79 -8.26
N LEU A 150 0.86 -14.14 -9.44
CA LEU A 150 1.31 -15.30 -10.20
C LEU A 150 2.79 -15.22 -10.58
N ASP A 151 3.24 -14.07 -11.08
CA ASP A 151 4.65 -13.82 -11.44
C ASP A 151 5.57 -14.06 -10.22
N GLN A 152 5.22 -13.47 -9.07
CA GLN A 152 6.00 -13.61 -7.83
C GLN A 152 6.09 -15.07 -7.35
N VAL A 153 5.01 -15.86 -7.46
CA VAL A 153 5.02 -17.27 -7.06
C VAL A 153 6.01 -18.11 -7.88
N GLY A 154 6.13 -17.82 -9.18
CA GLY A 154 7.04 -18.49 -10.09
C GLY A 154 8.51 -18.11 -9.88
N ARG A 155 8.78 -16.88 -9.44
CA ARG A 155 10.14 -16.32 -9.39
C ARG A 155 10.92 -16.61 -8.11
N PHE A 156 10.27 -16.82 -6.96
CA PHE A 156 10.98 -16.96 -5.67
C PHE A 156 10.69 -18.27 -4.91
N PRO A 157 11.69 -18.84 -4.21
CA PRO A 157 11.51 -20.03 -3.39
C PRO A 157 10.69 -19.72 -2.13
N ILE A 158 9.99 -20.73 -1.59
CA ILE A 158 9.19 -20.58 -0.36
C ILE A 158 10.03 -20.14 0.85
N ALA A 159 11.32 -20.52 0.88
CA ALA A 159 12.25 -20.12 1.93
C ALA A 159 12.39 -18.59 2.02
N ARG A 160 12.44 -17.90 0.88
CA ARG A 160 12.48 -16.44 0.83
C ARG A 160 11.23 -15.81 1.43
N PHE A 161 10.05 -16.34 1.13
CA PHE A 161 8.80 -15.85 1.72
C PHE A 161 8.74 -16.06 3.24
N LYS A 162 9.26 -17.18 3.74
CA LYS A 162 9.34 -17.46 5.18
C LYS A 162 10.28 -16.49 5.91
N ASP A 163 11.42 -16.18 5.31
CA ASP A 163 12.38 -15.21 5.83
C ASP A 163 11.76 -13.81 5.94
N ILE A 164 11.15 -13.32 4.86
CA ILE A 164 10.42 -12.04 4.84
C ILE A 164 9.31 -12.03 5.90
N TYR A 165 8.57 -13.13 6.06
CA TYR A 165 7.49 -13.21 7.04
C TYR A 165 8.01 -13.06 8.48
N ARG A 166 9.15 -13.70 8.78
CA ARG A 166 9.78 -13.62 10.10
C ARG A 166 10.23 -12.19 10.41
N ARG A 167 10.94 -11.54 9.49
CA ARG A 167 11.40 -10.15 9.63
C ARG A 167 10.23 -9.17 9.79
N LEU A 168 9.16 -9.38 9.04
CA LEU A 168 7.95 -8.56 9.15
C LEU A 168 7.28 -8.71 10.52
N LEU A 169 7.23 -9.93 11.07
CA LEU A 169 6.71 -10.18 12.41
C LEU A 169 7.58 -9.52 13.50
N GLU A 170 8.90 -9.61 13.37
CA GLU A 170 9.84 -8.95 14.30
C GLU A 170 9.64 -7.43 14.31
N ALA A 171 9.48 -6.82 13.14
CA ALA A 171 9.17 -5.39 13.01
C ALA A 171 7.82 -5.03 13.63
N ASP A 172 6.75 -5.78 13.36
CA ASP A 172 5.42 -5.55 13.94
C ASP A 172 5.45 -5.61 15.49
N VAL A 173 6.18 -6.56 16.06
CA VAL A 173 6.38 -6.67 17.51
C VAL A 173 7.18 -5.48 18.04
N ALA A 174 8.26 -5.07 17.38
CA ALA A 174 9.08 -3.94 17.80
C ALA A 174 8.27 -2.63 17.84
N ILE A 175 7.39 -2.42 16.86
CA ILE A 175 6.47 -1.28 16.81
C ILE A 175 5.46 -1.35 17.95
N LYS A 176 4.75 -2.49 18.10
CA LYS A 176 3.68 -2.64 19.11
C LYS A 176 4.17 -2.61 20.55
N THR A 177 5.43 -2.93 20.78
CA THR A 177 6.06 -2.87 22.12
C THR A 177 6.75 -1.54 22.39
N GLY A 178 6.75 -0.61 21.43
CA GLY A 178 7.41 0.69 21.56
C GLY A 178 8.93 0.62 21.55
N ARG A 179 9.52 -0.51 21.14
CA ARG A 179 10.98 -0.66 21.02
C ARG A 179 11.55 0.18 19.87
N LEU A 180 10.77 0.35 18.81
CA LEU A 180 11.05 1.22 17.67
C LEU A 180 9.78 2.01 17.33
N ASP A 181 9.95 3.24 16.87
CA ASP A 181 8.86 3.95 16.20
C ASP A 181 8.57 3.32 14.83
N ASP A 182 7.35 3.55 14.32
CA ASP A 182 6.85 2.90 13.12
C ASP A 182 7.56 3.34 11.83
N VAL A 183 8.06 4.57 11.78
CA VAL A 183 8.85 5.09 10.66
C VAL A 183 10.23 4.43 10.62
N THR A 184 10.95 4.42 11.73
CA THR A 184 12.27 3.79 11.80
C THR A 184 12.19 2.28 11.56
N ALA A 185 11.18 1.61 12.14
CA ALA A 185 11.00 0.17 11.98
C ALA A 185 10.77 -0.23 10.51
N ILE A 186 9.99 0.55 9.75
CA ILE A 186 9.74 0.22 8.35
C ILE A 186 10.94 0.49 7.45
N ASP A 187 11.67 1.58 7.70
CA ASP A 187 12.89 1.91 6.95
C ASP A 187 13.94 0.81 7.14
N LEU A 188 14.16 0.37 8.38
CA LEU A 188 15.08 -0.72 8.69
C LEU A 188 14.63 -2.05 8.06
N LEU A 189 13.35 -2.41 8.21
CA LEU A 189 12.79 -3.63 7.64
C LEU A 189 13.00 -3.69 6.12
N VAL A 190 12.70 -2.60 5.40
CA VAL A 190 12.84 -2.54 3.95
C VAL A 190 14.31 -2.59 3.55
N ALA A 191 15.19 -1.85 4.24
CA ALA A 191 16.62 -1.88 3.97
C ALA A 191 17.22 -3.28 4.17
N GLU A 192 16.90 -3.94 5.30
CA GLU A 192 17.35 -5.30 5.60
C GLU A 192 16.86 -6.29 4.55
N LEU A 193 15.56 -6.29 4.26
CA LEU A 193 14.98 -7.25 3.34
C LEU A 193 15.41 -7.03 1.89
N ALA A 194 15.56 -5.78 1.45
CA ALA A 194 15.92 -5.47 0.08
C ALA A 194 17.44 -5.47 -0.14
N SER A 195 18.25 -5.50 0.92
CA SER A 195 19.67 -5.77 0.81
C SER A 195 19.93 -7.21 0.38
N ARG A 196 20.95 -7.42 -0.45
CA ARG A 196 21.51 -8.77 -0.65
C ARG A 196 22.21 -9.14 0.64
N THR A 197 21.68 -10.14 1.34
CA THR A 197 22.45 -10.79 2.40
C THR A 197 23.69 -11.38 1.74
N SER A 198 24.84 -10.78 2.01
CA SER A 198 26.13 -11.42 1.75
C SER A 198 26.26 -12.57 2.73
N ASP A 199 25.96 -13.79 2.26
CA ASP A 199 26.54 -15.01 2.82
C ASP A 199 27.91 -15.25 2.16
#